data_AF-A0A940BPK3-F1
#
_entry.id   AF-A0A940BPK3-F1
#
_cell.length_a   1.000
_cell.length_b   1.000
_cell.length_c   1.000
_cell.angle_alpha   90.00
_cell.angle_beta   90.00
_cell.angle_gamma   90.00
#
_symmetry.space_group_name_H-M   'P 1'
#
loop_
_entity.id
_entity.type
_entity.pdbx_description
1 polymer ?
#
loop_
_entity_poly.entity_id
_entity_poly.type
_entity_poly.pdbx_seq_one_letter_code
_entity_poly.pdbx_strand_id
1 'polypeptide(L)' 'SKHFLTGLTDMFSRIFAGMMDKGLLRRDDPEMLAFAYTMPVSALIHQCDRQPEKIPEAIAMAEAFSRHFIRVYGRS' A
#
# COMPACT_ATOMS: atom_id res chain seq x y z
N SER A 1 -11.67 -11.72 5.87
CA SER A 1 -10.56 -11.62 4.89
C SER A 1 -10.99 -10.88 3.60
N LYS A 2 -11.91 -11.42 2.76
CA LYS A 2 -12.36 -10.72 1.52
C LYS A 2 -12.88 -9.28 1.73
N HIS A 3 -13.82 -9.07 2.66
CA HIS A 3 -14.41 -7.75 2.90
C HIS A 3 -13.41 -6.69 3.41
N PHE A 4 -12.36 -7.10 4.13
CA PHE A 4 -11.34 -6.19 4.65
C PHE A 4 -10.41 -5.71 3.53
N LEU A 5 -9.96 -6.63 2.67
CA LEU A 5 -9.13 -6.32 1.50
C LEU A 5 -9.86 -5.43 0.50
N THR A 6 -11.14 -5.70 0.25
CA THR A 6 -11.97 -4.84 -0.62
C THR A 6 -12.10 -3.43 -0.03
N GLY A 7 -12.40 -3.31 1.27
CA GLY A 7 -12.51 -2.00 1.91
C GLY A 7 -11.20 -1.21 1.94
N LEU A 8 -10.06 -1.88 2.15
CA LEU A 8 -8.74 -1.25 2.07
C LEU A 8 -8.42 -0.79 0.65
N THR A 9 -8.69 -1.62 -0.35
CA THR A 9 -8.43 -1.27 -1.75
C THR A 9 -9.25 -0.04 -2.13
N ASP A 10 -10.56 -0.03 -1.85
CA ASP A 10 -11.44 1.11 -2.15
C ASP A 10 -10.98 2.41 -1.49
N MET A 11 -10.55 2.32 -0.22
CA MET A 11 -10.03 3.48 0.52
C MET A 11 -8.75 4.01 -0.13
N PHE A 12 -7.79 3.13 -0.43
CA PHE A 12 -6.52 3.53 -1.04
C PHE A 12 -6.68 4.00 -2.49
N SER A 13 -7.67 3.49 -3.23
CA SER A 13 -8.00 3.99 -4.58
C SER A 13 -8.40 5.46 -4.53
N ARG A 14 -9.25 5.85 -3.57
CA ARG A 14 -9.65 7.25 -3.39
C ARG A 14 -8.48 8.13 -2.95
N ILE A 15 -7.62 7.63 -2.07
CA ILE A 15 -6.42 8.34 -1.63
C ILE A 15 -5.48 8.60 -2.82
N PHE A 16 -5.17 7.55 -3.60
CA PHE A 16 -4.26 7.67 -4.72
C PHE A 16 -4.83 8.53 -5.85
N ALA A 17 -6.12 8.42 -6.16
CA ALA A 17 -6.78 9.34 -7.09
C ALA A 17 -6.60 10.81 -6.65
N GLY A 18 -6.89 11.12 -5.37
CA GLY A 18 -6.70 12.47 -4.84
C GLY A 18 -5.23 12.94 -4.82
N MET A 19 -4.27 12.03 -4.63
CA MET A 19 -2.84 12.35 -4.73
C MET A 19 -2.41 12.61 -6.18
N MET A 20 -2.98 11.90 -7.15
CA MET A 20 -2.75 12.15 -8.58
C MET A 20 -3.29 13.51 -9.00
N ASP A 21 -4.50 13.87 -8.54
CA ASP A 21 -5.13 15.16 -8.83
C ASP A 21 -4.31 16.34 -8.29
N LYS A 22 -3.67 16.15 -7.13
CA LYS A 22 -2.75 17.13 -6.53
C LYS A 22 -1.34 17.11 -7.11
N GLY A 23 -1.08 16.25 -8.10
CA GLY A 23 0.22 16.11 -8.73
C GLY A 23 1.29 15.41 -7.89
N LEU A 24 0.94 14.83 -6.74
CA LEU A 24 1.88 14.13 -5.85
C LEU A 24 2.27 12.75 -6.39
N LEU A 25 1.34 12.09 -7.09
CA LEU A 25 1.60 10.89 -7.87
C LEU A 25 1.50 11.20 -9.37
N ARG A 26 2.19 10.38 -10.18
CA ARG A 26 1.96 10.35 -11.64
C ARG A 26 0.53 9.90 -11.93
N ARG A 27 -0.05 10.36 -13.05
CA ARG A 27 -1.37 9.87 -13.48
C ARG A 27 -1.25 8.40 -13.88
N ASP A 28 -2.06 7.56 -13.27
CA ASP A 28 -2.10 6.11 -13.47
C ASP A 28 -3.49 5.58 -13.05
N ASP A 29 -3.71 4.27 -13.07
CA ASP A 29 -4.92 3.64 -12.56
C ASP A 29 -4.91 3.57 -11.01
N PRO A 30 -5.77 4.33 -10.31
CA PRO A 30 -5.78 4.37 -8.85
C PRO A 30 -6.25 3.04 -8.21
N GLU A 31 -7.07 2.24 -8.88
CA GLU A 31 -7.50 0.92 -8.39
C GLU A 31 -6.34 -0.06 -8.43
N MET A 32 -5.59 -0.08 -9.53
CA MET A 32 -4.42 -0.95 -9.65
C MET A 32 -3.30 -0.56 -8.69
N LEU A 33 -3.06 0.74 -8.50
CA LEU A 33 -2.09 1.22 -7.50
C LEU A 33 -2.51 0.84 -6.08
N ALA A 34 -3.79 0.97 -5.74
CA ALA A 34 -4.32 0.58 -4.43
C ALA A 34 -4.16 -0.92 -4.19
N PHE A 35 -4.48 -1.74 -5.19
CA PHE A 35 -4.28 -3.19 -5.13
C PHE A 35 -2.80 -3.53 -4.90
N ALA A 36 -1.90 -2.97 -5.72
CA ALA A 36 -0.47 -3.20 -5.63
C ALA A 36 0.12 -2.77 -4.27
N TYR A 37 -0.41 -1.69 -3.68
CA TYR A 37 0.06 -1.18 -2.39
C TYR A 37 -0.48 -2.00 -1.20
N THR A 38 -1.77 -2.30 -1.19
CA THR A 38 -2.44 -2.90 -0.03
C THR A 38 -2.16 -4.40 0.13
N MET A 39 -1.91 -5.13 -0.97
CA MET A 39 -1.63 -6.56 -0.95
C MET A 39 -0.39 -6.95 -0.12
N PRO A 40 0.82 -6.40 -0.38
CA PRO A 40 2.01 -6.75 0.39
C PRO A 40 1.89 -6.31 1.85
N VAL A 41 1.31 -5.13 2.14
CA VAL A 41 1.10 -4.66 3.51
C VAL A 41 0.14 -5.58 4.27
N SER A 42 -0.95 -6.02 3.64
CA SER A 42 -1.89 -6.97 4.23
C SER A 42 -1.25 -8.34 4.48
N ALA A 43 -0.35 -8.79 3.60
CA ALA A 43 0.39 -10.04 3.79
C ALA A 43 1.33 -9.96 5.01
N LEU A 44 2.02 -8.83 5.19
CA LEU A 44 2.89 -8.59 6.34
C LEU A 44 2.10 -8.59 7.66
N ILE A 45 0.91 -7.95 7.70
CA ILE A 45 0.04 -7.97 8.89
C ILE A 45 -0.38 -9.40 9.23
N HIS A 46 -0.89 -10.16 8.27
CA HIS A 46 -1.28 -11.56 8.51
C HIS A 46 -0.11 -12.45 8.96
N GLN A 47 1.11 -12.14 8.52
CA GLN A 47 2.31 -12.82 8.99
C GLN A 47 2.57 -12.49 10.47
N CYS A 48 2.51 -11.22 10.84
CA CYS A 48 2.71 -10.76 12.22
C CYS A 48 1.67 -11.33 13.19
N ASP A 49 0.41 -11.49 12.76
CA ASP A 49 -0.64 -12.11 13.58
C ASP A 49 -0.29 -13.54 14.02
N ARG A 50 0.51 -14.24 13.21
CA ARG A 50 0.95 -15.62 13.47
C ARG A 50 2.35 -15.72 14.07
N GLN A 51 3.18 -14.71 13.82
CA GLN A 51 4.61 -14.65 14.14
C GLN A 51 4.92 -13.25 14.69
N PRO A 52 4.50 -12.92 15.92
CA PRO A 52 4.66 -11.59 16.49
C PRO A 52 6.15 -11.19 16.62
N GLU A 53 7.05 -12.15 16.73
CA GLU A 53 8.50 -11.91 16.73
C GLU A 53 9.01 -11.28 15.42
N LYS A 54 8.25 -11.38 14.32
CA LYS A 54 8.60 -10.81 13.01
C LYS A 54 8.07 -9.40 12.78
N ILE A 55 7.41 -8.79 13.76
CA ILE A 55 6.89 -7.41 13.68
C ILE A 55 8.00 -6.42 13.29
N PRO A 56 9.20 -6.43 13.89
CA PRO A 56 10.26 -5.50 13.53
C PRO A 56 10.66 -5.59 12.05
N GLU A 57 10.83 -6.80 11.52
CA GLU A 57 11.18 -7.06 10.12
C GLU A 57 10.05 -6.68 9.17
N ALA A 58 8.80 -6.95 9.57
CA ALA A 58 7.63 -6.58 8.78
C ALA A 58 7.48 -5.06 8.68
N ILE A 59 7.71 -4.31 9.75
CA ILE A 59 7.73 -2.84 9.74
C ILE A 59 8.84 -2.35 8.79
N ALA A 60 10.06 -2.87 8.93
CA ALA A 60 11.17 -2.47 8.06
C ALA A 60 10.88 -2.74 6.57
N MET A 61 10.24 -3.86 6.26
CA MET A 61 9.82 -4.20 4.89
C MET A 61 8.70 -3.28 4.39
N ALA A 62 7.69 -2.99 5.21
CA ALA A 62 6.59 -2.08 4.86
C ALA A 62 7.10 -0.66 4.57
N GLU A 63 8.07 -0.18 5.36
CA GLU A 63 8.72 1.10 5.12
C GLU A 63 9.55 1.10 3.82
N ALA A 64 10.35 0.07 3.60
CA ALA A 64 11.14 -0.07 2.38
C ALA A 64 10.24 -0.12 1.15
N PHE A 65 9.15 -0.87 1.22
CA PHE A 65 8.13 -0.93 0.18
C PHE A 65 7.47 0.45 -0.05
N SER A 66 7.10 1.16 1.00
CA SER A 66 6.50 2.51 0.89
C SER A 66 7.44 3.51 0.22
N ARG A 67 8.72 3.52 0.60
CA ARG A 67 9.76 4.34 -0.05
C ARG A 67 9.95 3.95 -1.52
N HIS A 68 10.00 2.65 -1.80
CA HIS A 68 10.09 2.15 -3.17
C HIS A 68 8.89 2.58 -4.00
N PHE A 69 7.68 2.43 -3.47
CA PHE A 69 6.43 2.81 -4.12
C PHE A 69 6.41 4.30 -4.47
N ILE A 70 6.79 5.18 -3.53
CA ILE A 70 6.89 6.62 -3.79
C ILE A 70 7.94 6.92 -4.86
N ARG A 71 9.10 6.27 -4.84
CA ARG A 71 10.11 6.46 -5.90
C ARG A 71 9.60 6.00 -7.27
N VAL A 72 8.79 4.94 -7.31
CA VAL A 72 8.26 4.34 -8.54
C VAL A 72 7.01 5.05 -9.04
N TYR A 73 6.18 5.69 -8.22
CA TYR A 73 4.90 6.30 -8.65
C TYR A 73 4.78 7.78 -8.30
N GLY A 74 5.58 8.27 -7.36
CA GLY A 74 5.69 9.68 -7.04
C GLY A 74 6.08 10.52 -8.25
N ARG A 75 5.64 11.76 -8.23
CA ARG A 75 6.07 12.78 -9.18
C ARG A 75 7.24 13.56 -8.57
N SER A 76 8.28 13.79 -9.38
CA SER A 76 9.42 14.64 -9.04
C SER A 76 9.08 16.11 -9.16
#